data_AF-A0A9X2SC20-F1
#
_entry.id   AF-A0A9X2SC20-F1
#
_cell.length_a   1.000
_cell.length_b   1.000
_cell.length_c   1.000
_cell.angle_alpha   90.00
_cell.angle_beta   90.00
_cell.angle_gamma   90.00
#
_symmetry.space_group_name_H-M   'P 1'
#
loop_
_entity.id
_entity.type
_entity.pdbx_description
1 polymer ?
#
loop_
_entity_poly.entity_id
_entity_poly.type
_entity_poly.pdbx_seq_one_letter_code
_entity_poly.pdbx_strand_id
1 'polypeptide(L)'
;MRNFRKHAAPLLALLSSAILVMTLFAMNGARNNGLVELADLQGERSALDGIAVEGMVRDGYHEMQFRLEDSRLMKQTTVYDEPRYLNTYYAPGMPLPVGDRFYEIYPSFSSDTDYEIQYYDNMNGIRGDFGGMALVDTSLVYHGTGDGYTYTNYQEKGLAFIGDRVFYAPPTTRDYTGTSGIYEIVRFSERSTMQGADREEPESRLIAKLDLEGNSRKELKGLEILGLEAVDGKLALIALVDGRIAVRSYNPDSGEMLGEAALDAFVNTTPGQGKQPEAETFQENYEAFADDDTGILTLKLTSTKSTTEDTPLRIFSLSFRDGVTPVYEQALSQPAWKAEPSGEYSGFSFRGGKLYAILTLRSQPPDMTILYDDLKMRSILIEAYEAGQLIYRGELKTDVNDDVVQEQHLTNPSQFQYEPYRYRQVGELHIVSSE
;
A
#
# COMPACT_ATOMS: atom_id res chain seq x y z
N MET A 1 -35.56 -8.00 63.05
CA MET A 1 -35.58 -7.02 61.94
C MET A 1 -34.53 -5.91 62.05
N ARG A 2 -34.29 -5.30 63.23
CA ARG A 2 -33.37 -4.15 63.37
C ARG A 2 -31.88 -4.47 63.07
N ASN A 3 -31.44 -5.71 63.31
CA ASN A 3 -30.06 -6.14 62.99
C ASN A 3 -29.88 -6.47 61.50
N PHE A 4 -30.93 -6.94 60.81
CA PHE A 4 -30.88 -7.23 59.37
C PHE A 4 -30.67 -5.96 58.53
N ARG A 5 -31.29 -4.85 58.94
CA ARG A 5 -31.07 -3.52 58.33
C ARG A 5 -29.63 -3.01 58.46
N LYS A 6 -28.90 -3.42 59.51
CA LYS A 6 -27.50 -3.02 59.72
C LYS A 6 -26.51 -3.78 58.81
N HIS A 7 -26.89 -4.98 58.35
CA HIS A 7 -26.04 -5.81 57.49
C HIS A 7 -26.50 -5.85 56.02
N ALA A 8 -27.68 -5.32 55.71
CA ALA A 8 -28.18 -5.23 54.33
C ALA A 8 -27.28 -4.34 53.45
N ALA A 9 -26.82 -3.20 53.95
CA ALA A 9 -25.95 -2.29 53.20
C ALA A 9 -24.60 -2.92 52.79
N PRO A 10 -23.81 -3.53 53.70
CA PRO A 10 -22.54 -4.17 53.29
C PRO A 10 -22.76 -5.40 52.39
N LEU A 11 -23.87 -6.13 52.56
CA LEU A 11 -24.20 -7.27 51.71
C LEU A 11 -24.59 -6.83 50.29
N LEU A 12 -25.34 -5.73 50.15
CA LEU A 12 -25.62 -5.11 48.86
C LEU A 12 -24.36 -4.58 48.20
N ALA A 13 -23.47 -3.92 48.95
CA ALA A 13 -22.19 -3.44 48.42
C ALA A 13 -21.33 -4.60 47.89
N LEU A 14 -21.21 -5.69 48.64
CA LEU A 14 -20.51 -6.91 48.20
C LEU A 14 -21.13 -7.52 46.95
N LEU A 15 -22.46 -7.60 46.87
CA LEU A 15 -23.16 -8.10 45.69
C LEU A 15 -22.93 -7.21 44.47
N SER A 16 -23.02 -5.89 44.63
CA SER A 16 -22.74 -4.93 43.56
C SER A 16 -21.29 -5.02 43.09
N SER A 17 -20.32 -5.14 44.00
CA SER A 17 -18.92 -5.35 43.64
C SER A 17 -18.71 -6.68 42.90
N ALA A 18 -19.36 -7.77 43.34
CA ALA A 18 -19.28 -9.06 42.67
C ALA A 18 -19.86 -9.02 41.25
N ILE A 19 -21.01 -8.36 41.08
CA ILE A 19 -21.61 -8.13 39.75
C ILE A 19 -20.66 -7.33 38.88
N LEU A 20 -20.12 -6.22 39.40
CA LEU A 20 -19.19 -5.38 38.65
C LEU A 20 -17.92 -6.13 38.23
N VAL A 21 -17.34 -6.95 39.12
CA VAL A 21 -16.20 -7.80 38.81
C VAL A 21 -16.56 -8.85 37.75
N MET A 22 -17.71 -9.53 37.86
CA MET A 22 -18.16 -10.48 36.85
C MET A 22 -18.40 -9.81 35.50
N THR A 23 -18.99 -8.62 35.47
CA THR A 23 -19.19 -7.84 34.24
C THR A 23 -17.85 -7.42 33.64
N LEU A 24 -16.89 -6.97 34.45
CA LEU A 24 -15.54 -6.65 33.97
C LEU A 24 -14.85 -7.88 33.37
N PHE A 25 -14.91 -9.05 34.02
CA PHE A 25 -14.35 -10.28 33.47
C PHE A 25 -15.07 -10.73 32.19
N ALA A 26 -16.40 -10.63 32.15
CA ALA A 26 -17.19 -10.98 30.97
C ALA A 26 -16.88 -10.03 29.79
N MET A 27 -16.80 -8.72 30.03
CA MET A 27 -16.41 -7.73 29.02
C MET A 27 -14.98 -7.96 28.54
N ASN A 28 -14.04 -8.22 29.46
CA ASN A 28 -12.65 -8.48 29.11
C ASN A 28 -12.49 -9.80 28.32
N GLY A 29 -13.28 -10.83 28.63
CA GLY A 29 -13.34 -12.06 27.86
C GLY A 29 -14.00 -11.87 26.49
N ALA A 30 -15.06 -11.06 26.42
CA ALA A 30 -15.78 -10.77 25.17
C ALA A 30 -14.99 -9.86 24.22
N ARG A 31 -14.02 -9.09 24.71
CA ARG A 31 -13.18 -8.18 23.92
C ARG A 31 -12.45 -8.88 22.76
N ASN A 32 -12.12 -10.17 22.90
CA ASN A 32 -11.46 -10.97 21.86
C ASN A 32 -12.44 -11.85 21.05
N ASN A 33 -13.75 -11.69 21.26
CA ASN A 33 -14.78 -12.45 20.55
C ASN A 33 -15.21 -11.79 19.23
N GLY A 34 -14.50 -10.76 18.77
CA GLY A 34 -14.68 -10.22 17.42
C GLY A 34 -14.55 -11.33 16.38
N LEU A 35 -15.39 -11.26 15.34
CA LEU A 35 -15.38 -12.25 14.29
C LEU A 35 -14.13 -12.01 13.44
N VAL A 36 -13.23 -12.98 13.48
CA VAL A 36 -12.22 -13.21 12.46
C VAL A 36 -12.17 -14.72 12.32
N GLU A 37 -12.43 -15.22 11.13
CA GLU A 37 -12.34 -16.63 10.80
C GLU A 37 -11.90 -16.80 9.35
N LEU A 38 -11.14 -17.86 9.08
CA LEU A 38 -10.82 -18.24 7.71
C LEU A 38 -11.80 -19.33 7.27
N ALA A 39 -12.62 -19.02 6.29
CA ALA A 39 -13.50 -19.98 5.62
C ALA A 39 -12.80 -20.52 4.37
N ASP A 40 -12.55 -21.83 4.32
CA ASP A 40 -11.95 -22.45 3.13
C ASP A 40 -13.01 -22.54 2.02
N LEU A 41 -12.70 -21.98 0.85
CA LEU A 41 -13.59 -21.99 -0.31
C LEU A 41 -13.16 -23.03 -1.36
N GLN A 42 -11.84 -23.23 -1.51
CA GLN A 42 -11.27 -24.18 -2.47
C GLN A 42 -9.87 -24.62 -2.02
N GLY A 43 -9.52 -25.89 -2.26
CA GLY A 43 -8.20 -26.45 -1.97
C GLY A 43 -8.02 -26.86 -0.50
N GLU A 44 -6.80 -27.26 -0.15
CA GLU A 44 -6.44 -27.62 1.22
C GLU A 44 -5.68 -26.47 1.90
N ARG A 45 -6.01 -26.17 3.15
CA ARG A 45 -5.41 -25.07 3.92
C ARG A 45 -3.89 -25.23 4.13
N SER A 46 -3.38 -26.46 4.05
CA SER A 46 -1.93 -26.76 4.04
C SER A 46 -1.16 -26.07 2.91
N ALA A 47 -1.86 -25.57 1.88
CA ALA A 47 -1.24 -24.72 0.87
C ALA A 47 -0.61 -23.44 1.47
N LEU A 48 -1.10 -22.97 2.61
CA LEU A 48 -0.60 -21.82 3.38
C LEU A 48 0.53 -22.19 4.35
N ASP A 49 0.97 -23.45 4.42
CA ASP A 49 2.06 -23.85 5.30
C ASP A 49 3.36 -23.10 4.94
N GLY A 50 4.06 -22.59 5.95
CA GLY A 50 5.30 -21.81 5.79
C GLY A 50 5.12 -20.29 5.69
N ILE A 51 3.88 -19.80 5.76
CA ILE A 51 3.58 -18.37 5.87
C ILE A 51 2.67 -18.09 7.07
N ALA A 52 2.69 -16.85 7.52
CA ALA A 52 1.67 -16.28 8.37
C ALA A 52 0.96 -15.12 7.64
N VAL A 53 -0.34 -15.02 7.81
CA VAL A 53 -1.14 -13.88 7.36
C VAL A 53 -1.50 -13.05 8.57
N GLU A 54 -1.05 -11.80 8.58
CA GLU A 54 -1.27 -10.85 9.65
C GLU A 54 -2.16 -9.71 9.20
N GLY A 55 -2.86 -9.12 10.16
CA GLY A 55 -3.46 -7.82 10.00
C GLY A 55 -4.34 -7.45 11.17
N MET A 56 -5.21 -6.48 10.97
CA MET A 56 -6.04 -5.96 12.04
C MET A 56 -7.42 -5.56 11.57
N VAL A 57 -8.39 -5.72 12.47
CA VAL A 57 -9.72 -5.11 12.39
C VAL A 57 -9.76 -3.97 13.41
N ARG A 58 -9.97 -2.73 12.98
CA ARG A 58 -9.93 -1.58 13.90
C ARG A 58 -10.99 -0.53 13.60
N ASP A 59 -11.35 0.21 14.63
CA ASP A 59 -12.15 1.44 14.57
C ASP A 59 -11.52 2.52 15.46
N GLY A 60 -12.24 3.62 15.71
CA GLY A 60 -11.71 4.70 16.54
C GLY A 60 -11.52 4.35 18.02
N TYR A 61 -12.02 3.21 18.50
CA TYR A 61 -12.04 2.84 19.91
C TYR A 61 -11.20 1.60 20.22
N HIS A 62 -11.00 0.71 19.26
CA HIS A 62 -10.25 -0.51 19.45
C HIS A 62 -9.59 -1.02 18.17
N GLU A 63 -8.63 -1.91 18.35
CA GLU A 63 -7.94 -2.64 17.29
C GLU A 63 -7.79 -4.10 17.71
N MET A 64 -8.26 -5.02 16.87
CA MET A 64 -8.08 -6.45 16.99
C MET A 64 -7.05 -6.92 15.97
N GLN A 65 -5.83 -7.12 16.42
CA GLN A 65 -4.77 -7.76 15.64
C GLN A 65 -5.07 -9.25 15.53
N PHE A 66 -4.78 -9.83 14.36
CA PHE A 66 -4.87 -11.26 14.14
C PHE A 66 -3.64 -11.77 13.39
N ARG A 67 -3.29 -13.02 13.67
CA ARG A 67 -2.26 -13.78 12.96
C ARG A 67 -2.80 -15.16 12.66
N LEU A 68 -2.86 -15.51 11.37
CA LEU A 68 -3.21 -16.83 10.88
C LEU A 68 -1.91 -17.55 10.48
N GLU A 69 -1.59 -18.63 11.18
CA GLU A 69 -0.36 -19.40 10.99
C GLU A 69 -0.62 -20.86 11.35
N ASP A 70 -0.13 -21.82 10.54
CA ASP A 70 -0.35 -23.26 10.76
C ASP A 70 -1.81 -23.63 11.05
N SER A 71 -2.74 -23.03 10.29
CA SER A 71 -4.19 -23.16 10.47
C SER A 71 -4.74 -22.68 11.81
N ARG A 72 -3.94 -22.03 12.65
CA ARG A 72 -4.35 -21.44 13.93
C ARG A 72 -4.52 -19.94 13.75
N LEU A 73 -5.64 -19.44 14.24
CA LEU A 73 -5.91 -18.02 14.28
C LEU A 73 -5.69 -17.50 15.70
N MET A 74 -4.71 -16.63 15.85
CA MET A 74 -4.43 -15.89 17.07
C MET A 74 -5.05 -14.50 16.96
N LYS A 75 -5.62 -14.00 18.06
CA LYS A 75 -6.28 -12.70 18.11
C LYS A 75 -5.90 -11.95 19.37
N GLN A 76 -5.65 -10.66 19.24
CA GLN A 76 -5.39 -9.78 20.37
C GLN A 76 -6.06 -8.43 20.14
N THR A 77 -7.02 -8.10 21.00
CA THR A 77 -7.69 -6.80 20.93
C THR A 77 -7.06 -5.81 21.89
N THR A 78 -6.70 -4.63 21.40
CA THR A 78 -6.32 -3.41 22.12
C THR A 78 -7.49 -2.42 22.13
N VAL A 79 -7.90 -1.92 23.29
CA VAL A 79 -8.89 -0.85 23.43
C VAL A 79 -8.13 0.42 23.75
N TYR A 80 -8.41 1.50 23.03
CA TYR A 80 -7.74 2.77 23.22
C TYR A 80 -8.29 3.50 24.44
N ASP A 81 -7.41 4.23 25.13
CA ASP A 81 -7.81 5.09 26.26
C ASP A 81 -8.64 6.30 25.78
N GLU A 82 -8.36 6.78 24.56
CA GLU A 82 -9.07 7.87 23.90
C GLU A 82 -9.37 7.49 22.45
N PRO A 83 -10.47 8.02 21.86
CA PRO A 83 -10.78 7.77 20.47
C PRO A 83 -9.64 8.21 19.55
N ARG A 84 -9.23 7.35 18.63
CA ARG A 84 -8.22 7.63 17.62
C ARG A 84 -8.88 7.92 16.29
N TYR A 85 -8.31 8.87 15.55
CA TYR A 85 -8.63 8.99 14.14
C TYR A 85 -7.86 7.91 13.40
N LEU A 86 -8.54 7.15 12.55
CA LEU A 86 -7.88 6.16 11.71
C LEU A 86 -7.78 6.74 10.31
N ASN A 87 -6.56 7.01 9.87
CA ASN A 87 -6.32 7.16 8.46
C ASN A 87 -5.91 5.80 7.91
N THR A 88 -6.89 5.07 7.41
CA THR A 88 -6.68 3.73 6.88
C THR A 88 -6.49 3.71 5.38
N TYR A 89 -6.40 4.86 4.74
CA TYR A 89 -6.48 4.88 3.29
C TYR A 89 -5.50 5.90 2.73
N TYR A 90 -4.38 5.35 2.27
CA TYR A 90 -3.55 6.06 1.32
C TYR A 90 -4.18 5.90 -0.07
N ALA A 91 -4.50 7.03 -0.68
CA ALA A 91 -4.87 7.11 -2.09
C ALA A 91 -3.64 7.60 -2.87
N PRO A 92 -3.33 7.03 -4.04
CA PRO A 92 -2.31 7.60 -4.90
C PRO A 92 -2.58 9.10 -5.20
N GLY A 93 -1.54 9.92 -5.06
CA GLY A 93 -1.60 11.38 -5.12
C GLY A 93 -1.84 12.08 -3.78
N MET A 94 -2.04 11.32 -2.70
CA MET A 94 -2.08 11.85 -1.33
C MET A 94 -0.70 11.78 -0.69
N PRO A 95 -0.45 12.50 0.42
CA PRO A 95 0.79 12.35 1.18
C PRO A 95 1.01 10.89 1.60
N LEU A 96 2.22 10.38 1.36
CA LEU A 96 2.61 9.01 1.65
C LEU A 96 2.92 8.83 3.15
N PRO A 97 2.13 8.06 3.92
CA PRO A 97 2.46 7.76 5.31
C PRO A 97 3.64 6.78 5.40
N VAL A 98 4.69 7.14 6.14
CA VAL A 98 5.80 6.25 6.49
C VAL A 98 6.23 6.52 7.92
N GLY A 99 6.03 5.53 8.80
CA GLY A 99 6.30 5.66 10.23
C GLY A 99 5.52 6.81 10.87
N ASP A 100 6.25 7.71 11.53
CA ASP A 100 5.72 8.89 12.20
C ASP A 100 5.62 10.13 11.29
N ARG A 101 5.73 9.96 9.96
CA ARG A 101 5.71 11.07 8.99
C ARG A 101 4.76 10.81 7.82
N PHE A 102 4.32 11.90 7.21
CA PHE A 102 3.73 11.93 5.87
C PHE A 102 4.68 12.65 4.92
N TYR A 103 4.88 12.12 3.72
CA TYR A 103 5.73 12.73 2.69
C TYR A 103 4.89 13.21 1.51
N GLU A 104 5.17 14.43 1.03
CA GLU A 104 4.50 15.03 -0.12
C GLU A 104 5.54 15.66 -1.05
N ILE A 105 5.37 15.49 -2.36
CA ILE A 105 6.36 15.92 -3.35
C ILE A 105 5.72 16.93 -4.29
N TYR A 106 6.37 18.08 -4.43
CA TYR A 106 5.95 19.15 -5.31
C TYR A 106 7.00 19.38 -6.39
N PRO A 107 6.67 19.21 -7.68
CA PRO A 107 7.55 19.68 -8.73
C PRO A 107 7.61 21.21 -8.70
N SER A 108 8.81 21.77 -8.78
CA SER A 108 9.02 23.20 -8.90
C SER A 108 8.58 23.67 -10.29
N PHE A 109 7.83 24.77 -10.35
CA PHE A 109 7.39 25.41 -11.60
C PHE A 109 8.44 26.38 -12.17
N SER A 110 9.68 26.34 -11.66
CA SER A 110 10.80 27.08 -12.26
C SER A 110 11.23 26.48 -13.60
N SER A 111 12.06 27.19 -14.35
CA SER A 111 12.59 26.74 -15.65
C SER A 111 13.39 25.43 -15.59
N ASP A 112 13.82 25.03 -14.39
CA ASP A 112 14.48 23.78 -14.09
C ASP A 112 13.51 22.88 -13.30
N THR A 113 13.43 21.60 -13.71
CA THR A 113 12.48 20.63 -13.12
C THR A 113 13.05 20.08 -11.82
N ASP A 114 13.03 20.90 -10.77
CA ASP A 114 13.44 20.50 -9.43
C ASP A 114 12.26 19.97 -8.63
N TYR A 115 12.51 19.24 -7.55
CA TYR A 115 11.47 18.65 -6.72
C TYR A 115 11.65 19.01 -5.26
N GLU A 116 10.58 19.54 -4.66
CA GLU A 116 10.51 19.80 -3.24
C GLU A 116 9.82 18.62 -2.54
N ILE A 117 10.52 17.98 -1.61
CA ILE A 117 10.00 16.88 -0.80
C ILE A 117 9.73 17.44 0.59
N GLN A 118 8.46 17.55 0.95
CA GLN A 118 8.04 17.97 2.27
C GLN A 118 7.72 16.75 3.13
N TYR A 119 7.93 16.86 4.44
CA TYR A 119 7.31 15.95 5.39
C TYR A 119 6.51 16.70 6.47
N TYR A 120 5.54 15.98 7.00
CA TYR A 120 4.62 16.42 8.05
C TYR A 120 4.61 15.38 9.15
N ASP A 121 4.40 15.81 10.39
CA ASP A 121 4.24 14.90 11.52
C ASP A 121 2.97 14.05 11.35
N ASN A 122 3.05 12.75 11.66
CA ASN A 122 1.91 11.86 11.67
C ASN A 122 1.28 11.85 13.07
N MET A 123 0.21 12.64 13.26
CA MET A 123 -0.52 12.72 14.52
C MET A 123 -1.66 11.71 14.54
N ASN A 124 -1.34 10.43 14.77
CA ASN A 124 -2.30 9.31 14.78
C ASN A 124 -3.09 9.19 13.45
N GLY A 125 -2.38 9.05 12.34
CA GLY A 125 -2.95 8.94 11.00
C GLY A 125 -3.36 10.28 10.38
N ILE A 126 -3.42 11.37 11.15
CA ILE A 126 -3.72 12.69 10.59
C ILE A 126 -2.42 13.39 10.22
N ARG A 127 -2.38 13.98 9.02
CA ARG A 127 -1.32 14.90 8.63
C ARG A 127 -1.30 16.07 9.60
N GLY A 128 -0.24 16.14 10.39
CA GLY A 128 -0.05 17.14 11.39
C GLY A 128 0.66 18.38 10.85
N ASP A 129 1.51 18.93 11.70
CA ASP A 129 2.26 20.12 11.40
C ASP A 129 3.34 19.83 10.34
N PHE A 130 3.63 20.83 9.51
CA PHE A 130 4.77 20.79 8.61
C PHE A 130 6.06 20.60 9.44
N GLY A 131 6.81 19.55 9.13
CA GLY A 131 8.05 19.21 9.84
C GLY A 131 9.26 19.83 9.17
N GLY A 132 9.38 19.68 7.84
CA GLY A 132 10.50 20.23 7.07
C GLY A 132 10.42 19.90 5.58
N MET A 133 11.40 20.38 4.82
CA MET A 133 11.50 20.12 3.38
C MET A 133 12.93 19.78 2.94
N ALA A 134 13.04 19.07 1.82
CA ALA A 134 14.27 18.86 1.08
C ALA A 134 14.09 19.26 -0.39
N LEU A 135 15.19 19.58 -1.06
CA LEU A 135 15.21 19.90 -2.48
C LEU A 135 16.01 18.83 -3.23
N VAL A 136 15.48 18.39 -4.36
CA VAL A 136 16.15 17.52 -5.33
C VAL A 136 16.29 18.30 -6.62
N ASP A 137 17.51 18.79 -6.83
CA ASP A 137 17.87 19.53 -8.04
C ASP A 137 18.15 18.54 -9.17
N THR A 138 17.51 18.75 -10.32
CA THR A 138 17.74 17.90 -11.50
C THR A 138 18.20 18.73 -12.70
N SER A 139 18.63 18.05 -13.76
CA SER A 139 18.87 18.70 -15.05
C SER A 139 17.84 18.23 -16.08
N LEU A 140 16.62 17.96 -15.63
CA LEU A 140 15.53 17.53 -16.48
C LEU A 140 14.90 18.71 -17.21
N VAL A 141 14.68 18.52 -18.51
CA VAL A 141 13.94 19.46 -19.36
C VAL A 141 12.71 18.75 -19.91
N TYR A 142 11.54 19.29 -19.61
CA TYR A 142 10.25 18.79 -20.08
C TYR A 142 9.85 19.44 -21.42
N HIS A 143 9.49 18.60 -22.39
CA HIS A 143 9.10 19.00 -23.76
C HIS A 143 7.64 18.66 -24.09
N GLY A 144 6.80 18.44 -23.07
CA GLY A 144 5.38 18.16 -23.26
C GLY A 144 4.60 19.37 -23.80
N THR A 145 3.40 19.11 -24.33
CA THR A 145 2.57 20.11 -25.03
C THR A 145 1.36 20.60 -24.22
N GLY A 146 1.23 20.18 -22.95
CA GLY A 146 0.11 20.54 -22.08
C GLY A 146 0.46 21.68 -21.12
N ASP A 147 -0.57 22.21 -20.43
CA ASP A 147 -0.46 23.27 -19.41
C ASP A 147 0.23 22.80 -18.10
N GLY A 148 0.99 21.71 -18.13
CA GLY A 148 1.66 21.15 -16.96
C GLY A 148 2.55 19.95 -17.28
N TYR A 149 3.31 19.57 -16.26
CA TYR A 149 4.15 18.38 -16.26
C TYR A 149 3.28 17.11 -16.29
N THR A 150 3.64 16.18 -17.19
CA THR A 150 3.05 14.85 -17.23
C THR A 150 4.02 13.89 -16.56
N TYR A 151 3.53 12.89 -15.83
CA TYR A 151 4.34 11.88 -15.18
C TYR A 151 3.76 10.51 -15.46
N THR A 152 4.62 9.50 -15.42
CA THR A 152 4.26 8.08 -15.56
C THR A 152 3.49 7.56 -14.36
N ASN A 153 3.67 8.17 -13.19
CA ASN A 153 3.03 7.77 -11.94
C ASN A 153 2.94 8.98 -10.99
N TYR A 154 2.27 8.78 -9.86
CA TYR A 154 2.24 9.75 -8.78
C TYR A 154 3.64 9.96 -8.19
N GLN A 155 3.93 11.19 -7.74
CA GLN A 155 5.31 11.58 -7.40
C GLN A 155 5.89 10.77 -6.26
N GLU A 156 5.07 10.43 -5.27
CA GLU A 156 5.46 9.60 -4.13
C GLU A 156 5.84 8.17 -4.49
N LYS A 157 5.49 7.67 -5.69
CA LYS A 157 6.03 6.39 -6.20
C LYS A 157 7.53 6.46 -6.52
N GLY A 158 8.09 7.67 -6.59
CA GLY A 158 9.52 7.86 -6.65
C GLY A 158 10.23 7.72 -5.30
N LEU A 159 9.52 7.61 -4.17
CA LEU A 159 10.12 7.50 -2.84
C LEU A 159 10.43 6.05 -2.47
N ALA A 160 11.61 5.83 -1.90
CA ALA A 160 11.99 4.57 -1.27
C ALA A 160 12.65 4.81 0.10
N PHE A 161 12.49 3.86 1.01
CA PHE A 161 12.95 3.97 2.40
C PHE A 161 13.80 2.75 2.77
N ILE A 162 15.02 2.99 3.30
CA ILE A 162 15.89 1.94 3.85
C ILE A 162 16.27 2.35 5.27
N GLY A 163 15.57 1.80 6.26
CA GLY A 163 15.62 2.34 7.62
C GLY A 163 15.17 3.80 7.63
N ASP A 164 15.95 4.68 8.25
CA ASP A 164 15.66 6.12 8.32
C ASP A 164 16.11 6.91 7.07
N ARG A 165 16.74 6.25 6.09
CA ARG A 165 17.24 6.89 4.87
C ARG A 165 16.14 7.01 3.85
N VAL A 166 15.97 8.21 3.29
CA VAL A 166 14.96 8.53 2.28
C VAL A 166 15.63 8.70 0.93
N PHE A 167 15.13 8.01 -0.08
CA PHE A 167 15.59 8.10 -1.45
C PHE A 167 14.46 8.56 -2.36
N TYR A 168 14.84 9.22 -3.44
CA TYR A 168 13.89 9.71 -4.44
C TYR A 168 14.43 9.54 -5.86
N ALA A 169 13.62 8.99 -6.75
CA ALA A 169 13.82 9.04 -8.19
C ALA A 169 12.54 9.60 -8.84
N PRO A 170 12.57 10.79 -9.46
CA PRO A 170 11.37 11.38 -10.02
C PRO A 170 10.74 10.47 -11.07
N PRO A 171 9.44 10.13 -10.98
CA PRO A 171 8.74 9.50 -12.09
C PRO A 171 8.79 10.43 -13.30
N THR A 172 9.13 9.92 -14.49
CA THR A 172 9.30 10.73 -15.70
C THR A 172 8.81 9.99 -16.92
N THR A 173 8.10 10.70 -17.81
CA THR A 173 7.76 10.19 -19.15
C THR A 173 8.90 10.41 -20.15
N ARG A 174 8.71 9.93 -21.37
CA ARG A 174 9.59 10.25 -22.52
C ARG A 174 9.60 11.72 -22.96
N ASP A 175 8.70 12.55 -22.41
CA ASP A 175 8.70 13.98 -22.71
C ASP A 175 9.82 14.71 -21.97
N TYR A 176 10.49 14.04 -21.02
CA TYR A 176 11.68 14.56 -20.35
C TYR A 176 12.95 14.15 -21.06
N THR A 177 13.91 15.07 -21.10
CA THR A 177 15.29 14.85 -21.57
C THR A 177 16.28 15.40 -20.54
N GLY A 178 17.58 15.19 -20.75
CA GLY A 178 18.62 15.66 -19.85
C GLY A 178 19.08 14.57 -18.87
N THR A 179 19.42 14.97 -17.65
CA THR A 179 19.93 14.06 -16.62
C THR A 179 19.01 14.07 -15.39
N SER A 180 18.59 12.88 -14.98
CA SER A 180 17.96 12.61 -13.68
C SER A 180 18.85 11.69 -12.85
N GLY A 181 18.29 11.16 -11.77
CA GLY A 181 19.00 10.23 -10.92
C GLY A 181 18.14 9.58 -9.85
N ILE A 182 18.81 8.74 -9.07
CA ILE A 182 18.37 8.34 -7.75
C ILE A 182 19.11 9.24 -6.77
N TYR A 183 18.37 9.93 -5.92
CA TYR A 183 18.89 10.89 -4.95
C TYR A 183 18.63 10.37 -3.54
N GLU A 184 19.58 10.58 -2.64
CA GLU A 184 19.35 10.41 -1.20
C GLU A 184 19.12 11.76 -0.57
N ILE A 185 18.09 11.84 0.28
CA ILE A 185 17.81 13.01 1.09
C ILE A 185 18.66 12.92 2.36
N VAL A 186 19.77 13.64 2.36
CA VAL A 186 20.76 13.64 3.45
C VAL A 186 20.24 14.42 4.63
N ARG A 187 19.55 15.55 4.38
CA ARG A 187 19.00 16.41 5.41
C ARG A 187 17.78 17.17 4.91
N PHE A 188 16.74 17.20 5.73
CA PHE A 188 15.63 18.13 5.58
C PHE A 188 15.96 19.45 6.31
N SER A 189 15.56 20.57 5.73
CA SER A 189 15.49 21.85 6.44
C SER A 189 14.29 21.83 7.37
N GLU A 190 14.57 21.69 8.67
CA GLU A 190 13.57 21.61 9.73
C GLU A 190 12.83 22.94 9.88
N ARG A 191 11.50 22.91 10.03
CA ARG A 191 10.63 24.09 10.22
C ARG A 191 11.14 25.00 11.34
N SER A 192 11.68 24.41 12.41
CA SER A 192 12.23 25.13 13.57
C SER A 192 13.44 26.00 13.22
N THR A 193 14.20 25.64 12.19
CA THR A 193 15.43 26.33 11.75
C THR A 193 15.22 27.24 10.54
N MET A 194 14.13 27.05 9.79
CA MET A 194 13.87 27.76 8.52
C MET A 194 13.83 29.31 8.59
N GLN A 195 13.56 29.89 9.77
CA GLN A 195 13.41 31.35 9.92
C GLN A 195 14.55 32.01 10.74
N GLY A 196 15.65 31.30 10.98
CA GLY A 196 16.75 31.75 11.84
C GLY A 196 18.08 32.01 11.14
N ALA A 197 19.04 32.59 11.87
CA ALA A 197 20.44 32.66 11.45
C ALA A 197 21.11 31.27 11.41
N ASP A 198 20.56 30.31 12.16
CA ASP A 198 20.98 28.90 12.19
C ASP A 198 20.20 28.04 11.19
N ARG A 199 19.74 28.65 10.08
CA ARG A 199 19.00 27.93 9.03
C ARG A 199 19.87 26.83 8.45
N GLU A 200 19.43 25.59 8.63
CA GLU A 200 20.03 24.45 7.96
C GLU A 200 19.46 24.37 6.55
N GLU A 201 20.34 24.44 5.55
CA GLU A 201 19.91 24.24 4.16
C GLU A 201 19.60 22.75 3.92
N PRO A 202 18.53 22.46 3.17
CA PRO A 202 18.23 21.10 2.77
C PRO A 202 19.39 20.55 1.95
N GLU A 203 19.66 19.26 2.09
CA GLU A 203 20.76 18.60 1.40
C GLU A 203 20.29 17.27 0.81
N SER A 204 20.47 17.14 -0.49
CA SER A 204 20.33 15.87 -1.20
C SER A 204 21.64 15.54 -1.92
N ARG A 205 21.88 14.26 -2.16
CA ARG A 205 23.03 13.80 -2.94
C ARG A 205 22.61 12.85 -4.03
N LEU A 206 23.18 13.02 -5.22
CA LEU A 206 23.01 12.09 -6.32
C LEU A 206 23.72 10.76 -6.00
N ILE A 207 22.95 9.67 -5.97
CA ILE A 207 23.44 8.32 -5.77
C ILE A 207 23.77 7.68 -7.13
N ALA A 208 22.81 7.66 -8.04
CA ALA A 208 22.99 7.08 -9.37
C ALA A 208 22.50 8.04 -10.45
N LYS A 209 23.32 8.28 -11.48
CA LYS A 209 22.95 9.12 -12.63
C LYS A 209 22.11 8.33 -13.63
N LEU A 210 21.00 8.91 -14.08
CA LEU A 210 20.13 8.37 -15.12
C LEU A 210 20.11 9.32 -16.34
N ASP A 211 20.46 8.79 -17.51
CA ASP A 211 20.55 9.56 -18.76
C ASP A 211 19.23 9.44 -19.56
N LEU A 212 18.58 10.58 -19.80
CA LEU A 212 17.33 10.69 -20.54
C LEU A 212 17.50 11.46 -21.87
N GLU A 213 18.73 11.81 -22.28
CA GLU A 213 19.00 12.51 -23.55
C GLU A 213 18.53 11.71 -24.79
N GLY A 214 18.41 10.40 -24.65
CA GLY A 214 17.92 9.50 -25.71
C GLY A 214 16.40 9.44 -25.86
N ASN A 215 15.63 10.14 -25.02
CA ASN A 215 14.18 10.08 -25.00
C ASN A 215 13.58 10.70 -26.26
N SER A 216 12.59 10.01 -26.84
CA SER A 216 11.87 10.48 -28.02
C SER A 216 10.37 10.35 -27.80
N ARG A 217 9.63 11.44 -27.98
CA ARG A 217 8.17 11.38 -27.93
C ARG A 217 7.57 10.55 -29.07
N LYS A 218 8.23 10.54 -30.24
CA LYS A 218 7.73 9.93 -31.48
C LYS A 218 8.06 8.45 -31.59
N GLU A 219 9.14 8.02 -30.96
CA GLU A 219 9.63 6.64 -30.99
C GLU A 219 9.44 6.04 -29.60
N LEU A 220 9.10 4.76 -29.49
CA LEU A 220 9.08 4.06 -28.18
C LEU A 220 10.53 3.81 -27.74
N LYS A 221 11.29 4.88 -27.51
CA LYS A 221 12.73 4.85 -27.27
C LYS A 221 13.10 5.77 -26.12
N GLY A 222 13.99 5.28 -25.27
CA GLY A 222 14.51 6.02 -24.12
C GLY A 222 14.21 5.35 -22.79
N LEU A 223 14.27 6.16 -21.73
CA LEU A 223 14.06 5.79 -20.34
C LEU A 223 12.89 6.60 -19.76
N GLU A 224 11.87 5.90 -19.28
CA GLU A 224 10.77 6.46 -18.49
C GLU A 224 10.85 5.86 -17.08
N ILE A 225 10.89 6.69 -16.04
CA ILE A 225 10.99 6.20 -14.66
C ILE A 225 9.56 6.02 -14.15
N LEU A 226 9.17 4.82 -13.73
CA LEU A 226 7.84 4.56 -13.18
C LEU A 226 7.81 4.78 -11.66
N GLY A 227 8.90 4.46 -10.98
CA GLY A 227 9.03 4.62 -9.53
C GLY A 227 10.29 3.95 -8.98
N LEU A 228 10.43 4.00 -7.65
CA LEU A 228 11.56 3.49 -6.89
C LEU A 228 11.04 2.74 -5.68
N GLU A 229 11.57 1.54 -5.44
CA GLU A 229 11.24 0.73 -4.26
C GLU A 229 12.52 0.38 -3.50
N ALA A 230 12.36 -0.07 -2.26
CA ALA A 230 13.44 -0.67 -1.47
C ALA A 230 13.14 -2.15 -1.21
N VAL A 231 14.16 -3.00 -1.34
CA VAL A 231 14.05 -4.44 -1.06
C VAL A 231 15.40 -5.00 -0.62
N ASP A 232 15.42 -5.67 0.54
CA ASP A 232 16.61 -6.30 1.12
C ASP A 232 17.83 -5.35 1.13
N GLY A 233 17.57 -4.12 1.62
CA GLY A 233 18.56 -3.04 1.73
C GLY A 233 19.10 -2.49 0.41
N LYS A 234 18.46 -2.80 -0.73
CA LYS A 234 18.83 -2.32 -2.07
C LYS A 234 17.73 -1.44 -2.64
N LEU A 235 18.09 -0.59 -3.60
CA LEU A 235 17.14 0.25 -4.33
C LEU A 235 16.74 -0.44 -5.63
N ALA A 236 15.43 -0.55 -5.90
CA ALA A 236 14.87 -1.13 -7.10
C ALA A 236 14.22 -0.03 -7.95
N LEU A 237 14.88 0.40 -9.02
CA LEU A 237 14.32 1.34 -9.99
C LEU A 237 13.43 0.57 -10.97
N ILE A 238 12.14 0.92 -11.01
CA ILE A 238 11.18 0.39 -11.98
C ILE A 238 11.04 1.42 -13.10
N ALA A 239 11.35 0.99 -14.32
CA ALA A 239 11.42 1.89 -15.47
C ALA A 239 10.90 1.21 -16.75
N LEU A 240 10.57 2.03 -17.75
CA LEU A 240 10.43 1.60 -19.13
C LEU A 240 11.73 1.90 -19.87
N VAL A 241 12.34 0.87 -20.44
CA VAL A 241 13.50 0.98 -21.34
C VAL A 241 13.01 0.60 -22.73
N ASP A 242 12.97 1.58 -23.63
CA ASP A 242 12.43 1.42 -24.99
C ASP A 242 11.00 0.81 -24.98
N GLY A 243 10.17 1.26 -24.03
CA GLY A 243 8.78 0.84 -23.85
C GLY A 243 8.56 -0.51 -23.15
N ARG A 244 9.63 -1.19 -22.72
CA ARG A 244 9.56 -2.46 -21.97
C ARG A 244 9.86 -2.22 -20.50
N ILE A 245 9.13 -2.91 -19.63
CA ILE A 245 9.40 -2.81 -18.19
C ILE A 245 10.76 -3.43 -17.88
N ALA A 246 11.59 -2.70 -17.17
CA ALA A 246 12.85 -3.16 -16.62
C ALA A 246 12.93 -2.79 -15.13
N VAL A 247 13.54 -3.67 -14.35
CA VAL A 247 13.81 -3.46 -12.93
C VAL A 247 15.32 -3.50 -12.73
N ARG A 248 15.89 -2.39 -12.23
CA ARG A 248 17.32 -2.26 -11.96
C ARG A 248 17.57 -2.17 -10.47
N SER A 249 18.54 -2.93 -9.97
CA SER A 249 18.98 -2.85 -8.57
C SER A 249 20.20 -1.93 -8.45
N TYR A 250 20.22 -1.10 -7.41
CA TYR A 250 21.34 -0.22 -7.08
C TYR A 250 21.74 -0.36 -5.62
N ASN A 251 23.04 -0.26 -5.37
CA ASN A 251 23.58 -0.11 -4.03
C ASN A 251 23.26 1.30 -3.49
N PRO A 252 22.63 1.44 -2.31
CA PRO A 252 22.22 2.75 -1.78
C PRO A 252 23.38 3.64 -1.31
N ASP A 253 24.58 3.09 -1.13
CA ASP A 253 25.76 3.83 -0.66
C ASP A 253 26.65 4.29 -1.81
N SER A 254 26.90 3.41 -2.79
CA SER A 254 27.80 3.66 -3.90
C SER A 254 27.10 4.11 -5.18
N GLY A 255 25.80 3.84 -5.32
CA GLY A 255 25.07 4.01 -6.58
C GLY A 255 25.45 3.04 -7.68
N GLU A 256 26.25 2.02 -7.37
CA GLU A 256 26.59 0.96 -8.32
C GLU A 256 25.35 0.14 -8.69
N MET A 257 25.14 -0.07 -9.99
CA MET A 257 24.09 -0.95 -10.49
C MET A 257 24.47 -2.40 -10.23
N LEU A 258 23.65 -3.11 -9.46
CA LEU A 258 23.90 -4.48 -9.01
C LEU A 258 23.29 -5.54 -9.96
N GLY A 259 22.34 -5.15 -10.80
CA GLY A 259 21.72 -6.03 -11.78
C GLY A 259 20.50 -5.40 -12.45
N GLU A 260 20.02 -6.04 -13.52
CA GLU A 260 18.82 -5.65 -14.25
C GLU A 260 18.06 -6.89 -14.67
N ALA A 261 16.73 -6.84 -14.56
CA ALA A 261 15.83 -7.77 -15.21
C ALA A 261 14.89 -7.02 -16.15
N ALA A 262 14.87 -7.40 -17.42
CA ALA A 262 13.81 -7.00 -18.34
C ALA A 262 12.61 -7.94 -18.16
N LEU A 263 11.42 -7.36 -18.07
CA LEU A 263 10.16 -8.09 -18.11
C LEU A 263 9.62 -7.98 -19.53
N ASP A 264 9.21 -9.10 -20.13
CA ASP A 264 8.60 -9.14 -21.47
C ASP A 264 7.16 -8.58 -21.47
N ALA A 265 6.94 -7.48 -20.75
CA ALA A 265 5.71 -6.74 -20.60
C ALA A 265 5.90 -5.32 -21.16
N PHE A 266 4.96 -4.88 -22.00
CA PHE A 266 4.98 -3.54 -22.59
C PHE A 266 3.93 -2.67 -21.89
N VAL A 267 4.27 -1.40 -21.66
CA VAL A 267 3.31 -0.42 -21.14
C VAL A 267 2.81 0.44 -22.30
N ASN A 268 1.49 0.57 -22.41
CA ASN A 268 0.88 1.38 -23.47
C ASN A 268 0.72 2.82 -22.99
N THR A 269 1.68 3.65 -23.37
CA THR A 269 1.85 5.01 -22.85
C THR A 269 1.00 6.06 -23.57
N THR A 270 0.29 5.73 -24.66
CA THR A 270 -0.52 6.73 -25.38
C THR A 270 -1.62 6.10 -26.24
N PRO A 271 -2.91 6.39 -25.98
CA PRO A 271 -3.98 6.06 -26.90
C PRO A 271 -3.79 6.80 -28.24
N GLY A 272 -3.56 6.06 -29.33
CA GLY A 272 -3.69 6.60 -30.69
C GLY A 272 -2.41 7.08 -31.39
N GLN A 273 -1.20 6.87 -30.83
CA GLN A 273 0.05 7.12 -31.56
C GLN A 273 0.92 5.86 -31.64
N GLY A 274 1.06 5.30 -32.84
CA GLY A 274 1.93 4.16 -33.13
C GLY A 274 1.20 2.87 -33.45
N LYS A 275 1.89 1.95 -34.15
CA LYS A 275 1.43 0.57 -34.32
C LYS A 275 1.42 -0.05 -32.94
N GLN A 276 0.25 -0.51 -32.46
CA GLN A 276 0.18 -1.22 -31.19
C GLN A 276 1.19 -2.39 -31.20
N PRO A 277 1.98 -2.56 -30.13
CA PRO A 277 2.84 -3.73 -30.03
C PRO A 277 1.99 -4.99 -30.12
N GLU A 278 2.54 -6.06 -30.70
CA GLU A 278 1.86 -7.36 -30.78
C GLU A 278 1.75 -8.04 -29.39
N ALA A 279 2.47 -7.52 -28.39
CA ALA A 279 2.52 -8.00 -27.01
C ALA A 279 1.38 -7.46 -26.11
N GLU A 280 1.27 -8.00 -24.90
CA GLU A 280 0.35 -7.49 -23.88
C GLU A 280 0.75 -6.08 -23.42
N THR A 281 -0.27 -5.25 -23.21
CA THR A 281 -0.12 -3.84 -22.84
C THR A 281 -0.68 -3.59 -21.44
N PHE A 282 0.11 -2.88 -20.62
CA PHE A 282 -0.23 -2.55 -19.23
C PHE A 282 -0.35 -1.04 -19.02
N GLN A 283 -1.06 -0.65 -17.96
CA GLN A 283 -1.10 0.72 -17.47
C GLN A 283 0.26 1.11 -16.89
N GLU A 284 0.57 2.41 -16.89
CA GLU A 284 1.84 2.93 -16.33
C GLU A 284 1.92 2.77 -14.81
N ASN A 285 0.76 2.77 -14.14
CA ASN A 285 0.67 2.54 -12.71
C ASN A 285 0.92 1.07 -12.39
N TYR A 286 1.86 0.83 -11.48
CA TYR A 286 2.12 -0.47 -10.88
C TYR A 286 1.90 -0.43 -9.37
N GLU A 287 1.68 -1.60 -8.78
CA GLU A 287 1.81 -1.81 -7.34
C GLU A 287 2.98 -2.73 -7.06
N ALA A 288 3.70 -2.47 -5.97
CA ALA A 288 4.88 -3.21 -5.56
C ALA A 288 4.73 -3.70 -4.13
N PHE A 289 5.24 -4.90 -3.89
CA PHE A 289 5.22 -5.58 -2.61
C PHE A 289 6.64 -6.09 -2.34
N ALA A 290 7.38 -5.35 -1.52
CA ALA A 290 8.73 -5.72 -1.12
C ALA A 290 8.69 -6.69 0.07
N ASP A 291 9.55 -7.69 0.00
CA ASP A 291 9.67 -8.76 0.98
C ASP A 291 11.14 -8.86 1.40
N ASP A 292 11.51 -8.10 2.43
CA ASP A 292 12.89 -7.97 2.87
C ASP A 292 13.47 -9.29 3.42
N ASP A 293 12.65 -10.12 4.06
CA ASP A 293 13.08 -11.44 4.58
C ASP A 293 13.62 -12.33 3.47
N THR A 294 12.94 -12.29 2.32
CA THR A 294 13.26 -13.14 1.17
C THR A 294 14.10 -12.43 0.11
N GLY A 295 14.20 -11.11 0.19
CA GLY A 295 14.79 -10.26 -0.85
C GLY A 295 14.05 -10.41 -2.17
N ILE A 296 12.72 -10.38 -2.11
CA ILE A 296 11.86 -10.49 -3.28
C ILE A 296 11.01 -9.23 -3.42
N LEU A 297 10.93 -8.71 -4.65
CA LEU A 297 10.00 -7.67 -5.03
C LEU A 297 8.93 -8.28 -5.93
N THR A 298 7.67 -8.20 -5.52
CA THR A 298 6.54 -8.59 -6.37
C THR A 298 5.88 -7.36 -6.96
N LEU A 299 5.78 -7.31 -8.29
CA LEU A 299 5.11 -6.25 -9.05
C LEU A 299 3.75 -6.74 -9.56
N LYS A 300 2.72 -5.94 -9.37
CA LYS A 300 1.39 -6.11 -9.98
C LYS A 300 1.17 -5.06 -11.04
N LEU A 301 0.82 -5.50 -12.25
CA LEU A 301 0.53 -4.66 -13.39
C LEU A 301 -0.89 -4.91 -13.89
N THR A 302 -1.62 -3.84 -14.15
CA THR A 302 -3.00 -3.89 -14.64
C THR A 302 -3.02 -3.74 -16.15
N SER A 303 -3.69 -4.66 -16.85
CA SER A 303 -3.77 -4.62 -18.32
C SER A 303 -4.62 -3.45 -18.80
N THR A 304 -4.19 -2.81 -19.90
CA THR A 304 -5.02 -1.79 -20.58
C THR A 304 -6.21 -2.40 -21.32
N LYS A 305 -6.29 -3.73 -21.43
CA LYS A 305 -7.40 -4.46 -22.08
C LYS A 305 -8.55 -4.79 -21.11
N SER A 306 -8.59 -4.12 -19.96
CA SER A 306 -9.67 -4.28 -18.97
C SER A 306 -11.03 -4.02 -19.60
N THR A 307 -11.99 -4.90 -19.32
CA THR A 307 -13.38 -4.83 -19.78
C THR A 307 -14.30 -4.44 -18.62
N THR A 308 -15.61 -4.34 -18.83
CA THR A 308 -16.58 -4.15 -17.73
C THR A 308 -16.79 -5.41 -16.89
N GLU A 309 -16.28 -6.56 -17.33
CA GLU A 309 -16.47 -7.85 -16.66
C GLU A 309 -15.18 -8.36 -16.03
N ASP A 310 -14.03 -8.07 -16.64
CA ASP A 310 -12.75 -8.64 -16.25
C ASP A 310 -11.59 -7.65 -16.44
N THR A 311 -10.69 -7.65 -15.46
CA THR A 311 -9.46 -6.87 -15.36
C THR A 311 -8.30 -7.84 -15.33
N PRO A 312 -7.63 -8.06 -16.49
CA PRO A 312 -6.45 -8.90 -16.55
C PRO A 312 -5.29 -8.24 -15.79
N LEU A 313 -4.61 -9.02 -14.96
CA LEU A 313 -3.45 -8.62 -14.20
C LEU A 313 -2.24 -9.49 -14.56
N ARG A 314 -1.05 -8.90 -14.45
CA ARG A 314 0.22 -9.63 -14.53
C ARG A 314 1.01 -9.41 -13.25
N ILE A 315 1.41 -10.51 -12.62
CA ILE A 315 2.22 -10.49 -11.41
C ILE A 315 3.62 -11.00 -11.75
N PHE A 316 4.64 -10.24 -11.39
CA PHE A 316 6.04 -10.61 -11.55
C PHE A 316 6.69 -10.63 -10.18
N SER A 317 7.44 -11.69 -9.84
CA SER A 317 8.28 -11.69 -8.64
C SER A 317 9.73 -11.77 -9.03
N LEU A 318 10.55 -10.89 -8.46
CA LEU A 318 11.97 -10.74 -8.77
C LEU A 318 12.80 -10.92 -7.51
N SER A 319 13.83 -11.76 -7.56
CA SER A 319 14.79 -11.89 -6.47
C SER A 319 15.93 -10.89 -6.60
N PHE A 320 16.33 -10.32 -5.46
CA PHE A 320 17.39 -9.31 -5.30
C PHE A 320 18.64 -9.86 -4.57
N ARG A 321 18.71 -11.17 -4.33
CA ARG A 321 19.82 -11.80 -3.60
C ARG A 321 21.12 -11.83 -4.40
N ASP A 322 21.05 -12.24 -5.67
CA ASP A 322 22.18 -12.42 -6.57
C ASP A 322 22.02 -11.57 -7.85
N GLY A 323 21.83 -10.26 -7.69
CA GLY A 323 21.47 -9.35 -8.79
C GLY A 323 19.96 -9.14 -8.87
N VAL A 324 19.39 -9.04 -10.08
CA VAL A 324 17.93 -8.98 -10.27
C VAL A 324 17.52 -10.10 -11.22
N THR A 325 16.72 -11.04 -10.73
CA THR A 325 16.28 -12.19 -11.54
C THR A 325 14.78 -12.43 -11.38
N PRO A 326 14.00 -12.52 -12.48
CA PRO A 326 12.62 -12.97 -12.40
C PRO A 326 12.56 -14.41 -11.88
N VAL A 327 11.80 -14.64 -10.81
CA VAL A 327 11.64 -15.97 -10.20
C VAL A 327 10.23 -16.53 -10.36
N TYR A 328 9.25 -15.66 -10.64
CA TYR A 328 7.86 -16.08 -10.87
C TYR A 328 7.11 -15.10 -11.76
N GLU A 329 6.17 -15.64 -12.52
CA GLU A 329 5.25 -14.87 -13.35
C GLU A 329 3.87 -15.53 -13.32
N GLN A 330 2.82 -14.72 -13.14
CA GLN A 330 1.44 -15.18 -13.10
C GLN A 330 0.53 -14.20 -13.85
N ALA A 331 -0.30 -14.74 -14.73
CA ALA A 331 -1.47 -14.04 -15.23
C ALA A 331 -2.66 -14.32 -14.30
N LEU A 332 -3.36 -13.27 -13.90
CA LEU A 332 -4.59 -13.34 -13.10
C LEU A 332 -5.70 -12.57 -13.83
N SER A 333 -6.95 -12.91 -13.51
CA SER A 333 -8.14 -12.16 -13.92
C SER A 333 -8.95 -11.83 -12.67
N GLN A 334 -9.34 -10.57 -12.53
CA GLN A 334 -10.24 -10.11 -11.48
C GLN A 334 -11.51 -9.53 -12.10
N PRO A 335 -12.70 -9.85 -11.58
CA PRO A 335 -13.93 -9.23 -12.07
C PRO A 335 -13.84 -7.71 -12.03
N ALA A 336 -14.14 -7.01 -13.13
CA ALA A 336 -13.81 -5.59 -13.28
C ALA A 336 -14.56 -4.65 -12.33
N TRP A 337 -15.73 -5.04 -11.82
CA TRP A 337 -16.43 -4.31 -10.74
C TRP A 337 -15.72 -4.39 -9.38
N LYS A 338 -14.61 -5.13 -9.31
CA LYS A 338 -13.71 -5.26 -8.15
C LYS A 338 -12.36 -4.55 -8.34
N ALA A 339 -12.12 -3.95 -9.51
CA ALA A 339 -10.87 -3.28 -9.84
C ALA A 339 -11.00 -1.75 -9.65
N GLU A 340 -11.43 -1.31 -8.47
CA GLU A 340 -11.32 0.12 -8.16
C GLU A 340 -9.83 0.47 -7.98
N PRO A 341 -9.26 1.40 -8.79
CA PRO A 341 -7.83 1.67 -8.82
C PRO A 341 -7.28 2.29 -7.53
N SER A 342 -8.17 2.77 -6.67
CA SER A 342 -7.82 3.50 -5.48
C SER A 342 -8.04 2.59 -4.27
N GLY A 343 -6.94 2.01 -3.77
CA GLY A 343 -6.70 1.71 -2.36
C GLY A 343 -7.45 0.56 -1.70
N GLU A 344 -7.79 -0.49 -2.44
CA GLU A 344 -8.13 -1.77 -1.79
C GLU A 344 -6.85 -2.53 -1.42
N TYR A 345 -6.81 -3.08 -0.20
CA TYR A 345 -5.68 -3.86 0.28
C TYR A 345 -5.52 -5.10 -0.58
N SER A 346 -4.58 -5.02 -1.51
CA SER A 346 -3.99 -6.19 -2.13
C SER A 346 -2.59 -6.37 -1.56
N GLY A 347 -2.20 -7.60 -1.26
CA GLY A 347 -0.86 -7.93 -0.79
C GLY A 347 -0.39 -9.15 -1.54
N PHE A 348 0.83 -9.11 -2.08
CA PHE A 348 1.41 -10.26 -2.77
C PHE A 348 2.75 -10.60 -2.14
N SER A 349 3.03 -11.89 -2.00
CA SER A 349 4.34 -12.37 -1.57
C SER A 349 4.65 -13.69 -2.27
N PHE A 350 5.89 -13.84 -2.75
CA PHE A 350 6.35 -15.08 -3.38
C PHE A 350 7.35 -15.77 -2.46
N ARG A 351 6.98 -16.94 -1.92
CA ARG A 351 7.83 -17.71 -1.00
C ARG A 351 7.67 -19.21 -1.28
N GLY A 352 8.77 -19.96 -1.21
CA GLY A 352 8.73 -21.42 -1.34
C GLY A 352 8.17 -21.95 -2.67
N GLY A 353 8.34 -21.21 -3.77
CA GLY A 353 7.80 -21.61 -5.09
C GLY A 353 6.32 -21.29 -5.29
N LYS A 354 5.68 -20.62 -4.33
CA LYS A 354 4.27 -20.24 -4.37
C LYS A 354 4.12 -18.73 -4.34
N LEU A 355 3.13 -18.23 -5.08
CA LEU A 355 2.65 -16.86 -4.96
C LEU A 355 1.43 -16.84 -4.05
N TYR A 356 1.50 -16.06 -2.99
CA TYR A 356 0.38 -15.81 -2.09
C TYR A 356 -0.19 -14.43 -2.39
N ALA A 357 -1.51 -14.33 -2.39
CA ALA A 357 -2.23 -13.08 -2.61
C ALA A 357 -3.29 -12.89 -1.52
N ILE A 358 -3.32 -11.70 -0.94
CA ILE A 358 -4.45 -11.18 -0.18
C ILE A 358 -5.17 -10.20 -1.08
N LEU A 359 -6.47 -10.40 -1.30
CA LEU A 359 -7.28 -9.56 -2.17
C LEU A 359 -8.50 -9.07 -1.38
N THR A 360 -8.62 -7.76 -1.18
CA THR A 360 -9.89 -7.17 -0.77
C THR A 360 -10.75 -6.93 -1.99
N LEU A 361 -12.02 -7.29 -1.90
CA LEU A 361 -13.01 -7.14 -2.95
C LEU A 361 -14.25 -6.46 -2.38
N ARG A 362 -14.76 -5.44 -3.05
CA ARG A 362 -16.08 -4.87 -2.75
C ARG A 362 -17.18 -5.52 -3.58
N SER A 363 -18.34 -5.72 -2.98
CA SER A 363 -19.53 -6.23 -3.64
C SER A 363 -20.79 -5.47 -3.21
N GLN A 364 -21.76 -5.43 -4.12
CA GLN A 364 -23.09 -4.89 -3.85
C GLN A 364 -24.15 -5.93 -4.24
N PRO A 365 -25.25 -6.04 -3.49
CA PRO A 365 -26.40 -6.83 -3.91
C PRO A 365 -26.90 -6.37 -5.29
N PRO A 366 -27.30 -7.30 -6.19
CA PRO A 366 -27.71 -6.96 -7.55
C PRO A 366 -28.98 -6.08 -7.60
N ASP A 367 -29.76 -6.05 -6.53
CA ASP A 367 -31.00 -5.30 -6.35
C ASP A 367 -30.82 -3.98 -5.57
N MET A 368 -29.58 -3.63 -5.18
CA MET A 368 -29.30 -2.42 -4.41
C MET A 368 -28.28 -1.53 -5.12
N THR A 369 -28.64 -0.25 -5.31
CA THR A 369 -27.70 0.79 -5.75
C THR A 369 -27.11 1.46 -4.52
N ILE A 370 -25.82 1.23 -4.27
CA ILE A 370 -25.09 1.85 -3.17
C ILE A 370 -24.30 3.04 -3.73
N LEU A 371 -24.57 4.25 -3.23
CA LEU A 371 -23.94 5.48 -3.73
C LEU A 371 -22.52 5.70 -3.19
N TYR A 372 -22.19 5.12 -2.04
CA TYR A 372 -20.91 5.32 -1.37
C TYR A 372 -20.14 4.01 -1.32
N ASP A 373 -18.91 4.00 -1.83
CA ASP A 373 -18.14 2.76 -1.93
C ASP A 373 -17.78 2.17 -0.55
N ASP A 374 -17.70 3.01 0.49
CA ASP A 374 -17.50 2.57 1.87
C ASP A 374 -18.65 1.73 2.43
N LEU A 375 -19.84 1.83 1.82
CA LEU A 375 -21.01 1.03 2.16
C LEU A 375 -21.12 -0.24 1.30
N LYS A 376 -20.16 -0.56 0.44
CA LYS A 376 -20.14 -1.85 -0.25
C LYS A 376 -19.64 -2.94 0.69
N MET A 377 -20.21 -4.14 0.59
CA MET A 377 -19.76 -5.30 1.38
C MET A 377 -18.33 -5.68 0.97
N ARG A 378 -17.48 -5.98 1.93
CA ARG A 378 -16.07 -6.33 1.73
C ARG A 378 -15.86 -7.83 1.91
N SER A 379 -15.19 -8.46 0.95
CA SER A 379 -14.67 -9.83 1.05
C SER A 379 -13.16 -9.77 0.97
N ILE A 380 -12.47 -10.43 1.90
CA ILE A 380 -11.01 -10.51 1.90
C ILE A 380 -10.64 -11.95 1.56
N LEU A 381 -10.08 -12.16 0.39
CA LEU A 381 -9.63 -13.46 -0.08
C LEU A 381 -8.15 -13.65 0.22
N ILE A 382 -7.79 -14.86 0.62
CA ILE A 382 -6.41 -15.34 0.71
C ILE A 382 -6.28 -16.46 -0.32
N GLU A 383 -5.36 -16.28 -1.26
CA GLU A 383 -5.15 -17.20 -2.38
C GLU A 383 -3.70 -17.65 -2.42
N ALA A 384 -3.48 -18.91 -2.80
CA ALA A 384 -2.15 -19.45 -3.06
C ALA A 384 -2.09 -20.06 -4.45
N TYR A 385 -1.03 -19.73 -5.16
CA TYR A 385 -0.76 -20.18 -6.52
C TYR A 385 0.57 -20.93 -6.57
N GLU A 386 0.58 -22.05 -7.28
CA GLU A 386 1.79 -22.83 -7.54
C GLU A 386 1.82 -23.20 -9.02
N ALA A 387 2.95 -22.95 -9.69
CA ALA A 387 3.13 -23.21 -11.12
C ALA A 387 1.98 -22.68 -12.01
N GLY A 388 1.47 -21.48 -11.70
CA GLY A 388 0.39 -20.86 -12.48
C GLY A 388 -1.03 -21.25 -12.04
N GLN A 389 -1.19 -22.23 -11.14
CA GLN A 389 -2.48 -22.80 -10.76
C GLN A 389 -2.91 -22.35 -9.37
N LEU A 390 -4.20 -22.00 -9.21
CA LEU A 390 -4.81 -21.74 -7.91
C LEU A 390 -4.92 -23.05 -7.13
N ILE A 391 -4.10 -23.22 -6.10
CA ILE A 391 -4.08 -24.41 -5.24
C ILE A 391 -4.91 -24.24 -3.97
N TYR A 392 -5.17 -22.99 -3.55
CA TYR A 392 -6.00 -22.68 -2.39
C TYR A 392 -6.67 -21.32 -2.51
N ARG A 393 -7.91 -21.22 -2.02
CA ARG A 393 -8.65 -19.99 -1.80
C ARG A 393 -9.44 -20.09 -0.50
N GLY A 394 -9.22 -19.13 0.39
CA GLY A 394 -10.02 -18.90 1.59
C GLY A 394 -10.57 -17.48 1.64
N GLU A 395 -11.62 -17.27 2.41
CA GLU A 395 -12.14 -15.94 2.74
C GLU A 395 -11.93 -15.67 4.23
N LEU A 396 -11.25 -14.56 4.52
CA LEU A 396 -11.14 -14.02 5.87
C LEU A 396 -12.44 -13.27 6.18
N LYS A 397 -13.31 -13.91 6.94
CA LYS A 397 -14.58 -13.32 7.38
C LYS A 397 -14.34 -12.49 8.62
N THR A 398 -14.87 -11.28 8.58
CA THR A 398 -14.83 -10.33 9.70
C THR A 398 -16.23 -9.78 9.96
N ASP A 399 -16.39 -9.12 11.11
CA ASP A 399 -17.62 -8.41 11.48
C ASP A 399 -17.71 -6.99 10.89
N VAL A 400 -16.76 -6.57 10.05
CA VAL A 400 -16.76 -5.25 9.38
C VAL A 400 -18.02 -5.03 8.55
N ASN A 401 -18.55 -6.08 7.92
CA ASN A 401 -19.76 -5.96 7.11
C ASN A 401 -21.03 -5.72 7.93
N ASP A 402 -21.03 -6.01 9.23
CA ASP A 402 -22.20 -5.75 10.10
C ASP A 402 -22.45 -4.24 10.21
N ASP A 403 -21.39 -3.44 10.25
CA ASP A 403 -21.49 -1.96 10.30
C ASP A 403 -22.13 -1.42 9.02
N VAL A 404 -21.73 -2.00 7.88
CA VAL A 404 -22.25 -1.63 6.56
C VAL A 404 -23.72 -2.01 6.40
N VAL A 405 -24.09 -3.24 6.79
CA VAL A 405 -25.48 -3.73 6.70
C VAL A 405 -26.41 -2.86 7.55
N GLN A 406 -25.98 -2.48 8.75
CA GLN A 406 -26.76 -1.60 9.60
C GLN A 406 -27.05 -0.25 8.92
N GLU A 407 -26.03 0.40 8.35
CA GLU A 407 -26.19 1.71 7.70
C GLU A 407 -27.02 1.65 6.41
N GLN A 408 -26.87 0.59 5.62
CA GLN A 408 -27.70 0.35 4.43
C GLN A 408 -29.20 0.30 4.76
N HIS A 409 -29.57 -0.11 5.98
CA HIS A 409 -30.96 -0.21 6.44
C HIS A 409 -31.46 1.00 7.24
N LEU A 410 -30.57 1.82 7.82
CA LEU A 410 -30.96 2.94 8.69
C LEU A 410 -31.17 4.26 7.94
N THR A 411 -30.56 4.43 6.76
CA THR A 411 -30.37 5.77 6.20
C THR A 411 -31.12 5.95 4.88
N ASN A 412 -31.70 7.14 4.65
CA ASN A 412 -31.85 7.62 3.28
C ASN A 412 -30.43 7.70 2.71
N PRO A 413 -30.06 6.92 1.69
CA PRO A 413 -28.66 6.81 1.24
C PRO A 413 -28.01 8.18 1.03
N SER A 414 -28.78 9.19 0.61
CA SER A 414 -28.31 10.57 0.44
C SER A 414 -27.79 11.30 1.70
N GLN A 415 -27.97 10.76 2.90
CA GLN A 415 -27.53 11.38 4.17
C GLN A 415 -26.36 10.66 4.84
N PHE A 416 -25.80 9.63 4.22
CA PHE A 416 -24.64 8.94 4.77
C PHE A 416 -23.45 9.91 4.92
N GLN A 417 -22.89 9.95 6.11
CA GLN A 417 -21.62 10.63 6.40
C GLN A 417 -20.67 9.60 6.98
N TYR A 418 -19.59 9.33 6.26
CA TYR A 418 -18.56 8.43 6.74
C TYR A 418 -17.84 9.07 7.93
N GLU A 419 -17.90 8.40 9.08
CA GLU A 419 -17.22 8.78 10.31
C GLU A 419 -16.18 7.69 10.63
N PRO A 420 -14.89 7.87 10.29
CA PRO A 420 -13.88 6.81 10.37
C PRO A 420 -13.77 6.11 11.73
N TYR A 421 -14.12 6.81 12.81
CA TYR A 421 -14.09 6.27 14.16
C TYR A 421 -15.27 5.34 14.50
N ARG A 422 -16.35 5.33 13.71
CA ARG A 422 -17.53 4.47 13.93
C ARG A 422 -17.50 3.15 13.17
N TYR A 423 -16.79 3.11 12.04
CA TYR A 423 -16.81 1.97 11.14
C TYR A 423 -15.56 1.14 11.33
N ARG A 424 -15.73 -0.14 11.60
CA ARG A 424 -14.60 -1.06 11.60
C ARG A 424 -14.03 -1.17 10.19
N GLN A 425 -12.73 -1.31 10.13
CA GLN A 425 -11.99 -1.47 8.89
C GLN A 425 -10.94 -2.54 9.08
N VAL A 426 -10.71 -3.32 8.02
CA VAL A 426 -9.54 -4.17 7.95
C VAL A 426 -8.39 -3.35 7.39
N GLY A 427 -7.21 -3.48 8.00
CA GLY A 427 -6.00 -2.82 7.54
C GLY A 427 -4.75 -3.62 7.89
N GLU A 428 -3.60 -3.13 7.40
CA GLU A 428 -2.27 -3.70 7.67
C GLU A 428 -2.22 -5.22 7.36
N LEU A 429 -2.81 -5.60 6.22
CA LEU A 429 -2.79 -6.99 5.75
C LEU A 429 -1.43 -7.32 5.14
N HIS A 430 -0.72 -8.25 5.76
CA HIS A 430 0.63 -8.66 5.35
C HIS A 430 0.77 -10.18 5.29
N ILE A 431 1.63 -10.64 4.39
CA ILE A 431 2.06 -12.04 4.28
C ILE A 431 3.51 -12.09 4.72
N VAL A 432 3.80 -12.83 5.79
CA VAL A 432 5.14 -12.95 6.38
C VAL A 432 5.55 -14.41 6.49
N SER A 433 6.81 -14.69 6.80
CA SER A 433 7.27 -16.06 7.08
C SER A 433 6.63 -16.55 8.37
N SER A 434 6.31 -17.85 8.41
CA SER A 434 6.02 -18.50 9.69
C SER A 434 7.31 -18.59 10.54
N GLU A 435 7.18 -18.45 11.86
CA GLU A 435 8.32 -18.56 12.80
C GLU A 435 8.73 -20.01 13.12
#